data_AF-A0A9C9YY82-F1
#
_entry.id   AF-A0A9C9YY82-F1
#
_cell.length_a   1.000
_cell.length_b   1.000
_cell.length_c   1.000
_cell.angle_alpha   90.00
_cell.angle_beta   90.00
_cell.angle_gamma   90.00
#
_symmetry.space_group_name_H-M   'P 1'
#
loop_
_entity.id
_entity.type
_entity.pdbx_description
1 polymer ?
#
loop_
_entity_poly.entity_id
_entity_poly.type
_entity_poly.pdbx_seq_one_letter_code
_entity_poly.pdbx_strand_id
1 'polypeptide(L)' 'MTKSAGLRIRVEPSLHRQFLETCQARKVKASEVVRDFMRLYIENNAGGRQGQLFPEKNNE' A
#
# COMPACT_ATOMS: atom_id res chain seq x y z
N MET A 1 -19.07 5.45 -13.14
CA MET A 1 -18.35 5.38 -11.85
C MET A 1 -18.10 3.93 -11.51
N THR A 2 -16.92 3.40 -11.81
CA THR A 2 -16.50 2.03 -11.49
C THR A 2 -16.33 1.91 -9.97
N LYS A 3 -17.37 1.48 -9.27
CA LYS A 3 -17.29 1.13 -7.85
C LYS A 3 -16.46 -0.15 -7.73
N SER A 4 -15.18 -0.03 -7.42
CA SER A 4 -14.28 -1.16 -7.13
C SER A 4 -14.58 -1.76 -5.74
N ALA A 5 -15.84 -2.12 -5.47
CA ALA A 5 -16.31 -2.59 -4.17
C ALA A 5 -15.96 -4.07 -3.88
N GLY A 6 -15.00 -4.66 -4.58
CA GLY A 6 -14.79 -6.12 -4.58
C GLY A 6 -13.34 -6.61 -4.70
N LEU A 7 -12.32 -5.78 -4.42
CA LEU A 7 -10.94 -6.24 -4.48
C LEU A 7 -10.60 -7.11 -3.25
N ARG A 8 -10.45 -8.43 -3.45
CA ARG A 8 -10.02 -9.37 -2.41
C ARG A 8 -8.55 -9.74 -2.60
N ILE A 9 -7.69 -9.17 -1.77
CA ILE A 9 -6.23 -9.41 -1.80
C ILE A 9 -5.92 -10.55 -0.82
N ARG A 10 -5.25 -11.60 -1.29
CA ARG A 10 -4.67 -12.62 -0.40
C ARG A 10 -3.32 -12.10 0.09
N VAL A 11 -3.14 -12.09 1.39
CA VAL A 11 -1.91 -11.67 2.06
C VAL A 11 -1.51 -12.72 3.09
N GLU A 12 -0.23 -12.77 3.41
CA GLU A 12 0.29 -13.59 4.51
C GLU A 12 -0.48 -13.28 5.81
N PRO A 13 -0.88 -14.31 6.59
CA PRO A 13 -1.69 -14.11 7.80
C PRO A 13 -0.98 -13.23 8.84
N SER A 14 0.35 -13.39 8.95
CA SER A 14 1.19 -12.59 9.86
C SER A 14 1.27 -11.12 9.43
N LEU A 15 1.29 -10.84 8.13
CA LEU A 15 1.30 -9.48 7.59
C LEU A 15 -0.05 -8.80 7.83
N HIS A 16 -1.14 -9.52 7.57
CA HIS A 16 -2.49 -9.02 7.80
C HIS A 16 -2.71 -8.64 9.27
N ARG A 17 -2.26 -9.51 10.19
CA ARG A 17 -2.38 -9.27 11.63
C ARG A 17 -1.61 -8.02 12.05
N GLN A 18 -0.34 -7.90 11.68
CA GLN A 18 0.48 -6.72 12.02
C GLN A 18 -0.10 -5.43 11.43
N PHE A 19 -0.62 -5.48 10.21
CA PHE A 19 -1.27 -4.33 9.58
C PHE A 19 -2.51 -3.88 10.35
N LEU A 20 -3.36 -4.82 10.78
CA LEU A 20 -4.54 -4.53 11.58
C LEU A 20 -4.19 -3.97 12.96
N GLU A 21 -3.21 -4.57 13.65
CA GLU A 21 -2.71 -4.10 14.95
C GLU A 21 -2.18 -2.66 14.84
N THR A 22 -1.45 -2.35 13.77
CA THR A 22 -0.94 -1.00 13.50
C THR A 22 -2.07 0.00 13.23
N CYS A 23 -3.07 -0.38 12.43
CA CYS A 23 -4.23 0.45 12.14
C CYS A 23 -5.03 0.74 13.43
N GLN A 24 -5.21 -0.28 14.27
CA GLN A 24 -5.91 -0.15 15.55
C GLN A 24 -5.17 0.78 16.51
N ALA A 25 -3.85 0.63 16.65
CA ALA A 25 -3.02 1.51 17.48
C ALA A 25 -3.11 2.98 17.05
N ARG A 26 -3.18 3.23 15.74
CA ARG A 26 -3.31 4.57 15.16
C ARG A 26 -4.75 5.08 15.07
N LYS A 27 -5.74 4.29 15.49
CA LYS A 27 -7.20 4.57 15.38
C LYS A 27 -7.65 4.92 13.95
N VAL A 28 -7.02 4.32 12.94
CA VAL A 28 -7.39 4.51 11.53
C VAL A 28 -8.01 3.25 10.95
N LYS A 29 -8.93 3.42 9.99
CA LYS A 29 -9.55 2.28 9.29
C LYS A 29 -8.56 1.70 8.28
N ALA A 30 -8.36 0.39 8.32
CA ALA A 30 -7.52 -0.33 7.36
C ALA A 30 -7.86 0.00 5.90
N SER A 31 -9.15 0.12 5.57
CA SER A 31 -9.61 0.47 4.23
C SER A 31 -9.21 1.89 3.80
N GLU A 32 -9.11 2.85 4.73
CA GLU A 32 -8.64 4.20 4.41
C GLU A 32 -7.14 4.18 4.11
N VAL A 33 -6.36 3.50 4.95
CA VAL A 33 -4.91 3.33 4.74
C VAL A 33 -4.60 2.68 3.39
N VAL A 34 -5.32 1.62 3.03
CA VAL A 34 -5.13 0.95 1.73
C VAL A 34 -5.48 1.88 0.57
N ARG A 35 -6.57 2.66 0.66
CA ARG A 35 -6.94 3.61 -0.40
C ARG A 35 -5.92 4.74 -0.54
N ASP A 36 -5.41 5.24 0.57
CA ASP A 36 -4.39 6.28 0.58
C ASP A 36 -3.09 5.77 -0.03
N PHE A 37 -2.67 4.56 0.35
CA PHE A 37 -1.53 3.89 -0.24
C PHE A 37 -1.69 3.68 -1.74
N MET A 38 -2.88 3.25 -2.19
CA MET A 38 -3.17 3.11 -3.63
C MET A 38 -3.08 4.45 -4.37
N ARG A 39 -3.58 5.54 -3.78
CA ARG A 39 -3.46 6.89 -4.37
C ARG A 39 -2.01 7.31 -4.48
N LEU A 40 -1.25 7.17 -3.39
CA LEU A 40 0.18 7.48 -3.36
C LEU A 40 0.95 6.63 -4.38
N TYR A 41 0.63 5.35 -4.49
CA TYR A 41 1.23 4.46 -5.48
C TYR A 41 0.92 4.93 -6.90
N ILE A 42 -0.33 5.27 -7.21
CA ILE A 42 -0.71 5.81 -8.52
C ILE A 42 0.00 7.14 -8.79
N GLU A 43 0.03 8.08 -7.84
CA GLU A 43 0.71 9.37 -8.00
C GLU A 43 2.20 9.19 -8.32
N ASN A 44 2.86 8.25 -7.64
CA ASN A 44 4.27 7.95 -7.87
C ASN A 44 4.54 7.25 -9.21
N ASN A 45 3.57 6.51 -9.79
CA ASN A 45 3.80 5.66 -10.96
C ASN A 45 3.09 6.11 -12.25
N ALA A 46 1.94 6.78 -12.16
CA ALA A 46 1.12 7.16 -13.31
C ALA A 46 1.62 8.43 -14.02
N GLY A 47 2.51 9.20 -13.39
CA GLY A 47 3.09 10.43 -13.95
C GLY A 47 4.33 10.24 -14.83
N GLY A 48 4.58 9.05 -15.37
CA GLY A 48 5.74 8.81 -16.24
C GLY A 48 7.11 8.95 -15.55
N ARG A 49 7.15 9.02 -14.21
CA ARG A 49 8.39 8.91 -13.46
C ARG A 49 8.70 7.43 -13.31
N GLN A 50 9.52 6.94 -14.23
CA GLN A 50 10.32 5.74 -14.10
C GLN A 50 10.78 5.56 -12.65
N GLY A 51 10.09 4.69 -11.89
CA GLY A 51 10.50 4.30 -10.55
C GLY A 51 11.96 3.84 -10.61
N GLN A 52 12.77 4.23 -9.61
CA GLN A 52 14.21 4.03 -9.57
C GLN A 52 14.63 2.71 -10.24
N LEU A 53 15.20 2.80 -11.44
CA LEU A 53 15.64 1.66 -12.26
C LEU A 53 16.82 0.89 -11.64
N PHE A 54 17.43 1.45 -10.59
CA PHE A 54 18.54 0.86 -9.89
C PHE A 54 18.24 0.89 -8.39
N PRO A 55 18.18 -0.25 -7.70
CA PRO A 55 18.31 -0.24 -6.26
C PRO A 55 19.71 0.29 -5.95
N GLU A 56 19.81 1.34 -5.12
CA GLU A 56 21.09 1.79 -4.59
C GLU A 56 21.63 0.65 -3.71
N LYS A 57 22.49 -0.18 -4.29
CA LYS A 57 23.37 -1.05 -3.52
C LYS A 57 24.31 -0.14 -2.73
N ASN A 58 23.92 0.21 -1.51
CA ASN A 58 24.88 0.57 -0.48
C ASN A 58 25.13 -0.69 0.34
N ASN A 59 26.19 -1.35 -0.10
CA ASN A 59 26.93 -2.38 0.60
C ASN A 59 27.63 -1.71 1.78
N GLU A 60 27.37 -2.15 3.00
CA GLU A 60 28.33 -2.06 4.11
C GLU A 60 28.22 -3.32 4.98
#